data_AF-A0A929AY39-F1
#
_entry.id   AF-A0A929AY39-F1
#
_cell.length_a   1.000
_cell.length_b   1.000
_cell.length_c   1.000
_cell.angle_alpha   90.00
_cell.angle_beta   90.00
_cell.angle_gamma   90.00
#
_symmetry.space_group_name_H-M   'P 1'
#
loop_
_entity.id
_entity.type
_entity.pdbx_description
1 polymer ?
#
loop_
_entity_poly.entity_id
_entity_poly.type
_entity_poly.pdbx_seq_one_letter_code
_entity_poly.pdbx_strand_id
1 'polypeptide(L)'
;MTTVSIASSSYNLANLNPWGSHPLIDPRFSSSDLHIRHEDAALSRLAKTQLVAQWDVALKHLRVCNEKSSYLEGNYNCGKCEKCLRTMVAFMALGVLEQVPTFKEKNVSKDLLLKAAYIGDSYEEACYRELLAPLAQIHRYDLVYAIKKIINRYHEQDFKGLVKRVDRTFFGGNLVNRKKKIAASR
;
A
#
# COMPACT_ATOMS: atom_id res chain seq x y z
N MET A 1 16.27 31.13 -8.76
CA MET A 1 15.58 29.96 -9.32
C MET A 1 15.01 29.14 -8.18
N THR A 2 13.68 29.09 -8.07
CA THR A 2 12.96 28.39 -7.00
C THR A 2 12.70 26.95 -7.43
N THR A 3 12.89 25.97 -6.55
CA THR A 3 12.61 24.56 -6.84
C THR A 3 11.46 24.04 -5.98
N VAL A 4 10.47 23.44 -6.64
CA VAL A 4 9.38 22.70 -6.00
C VAL A 4 9.60 21.22 -6.25
N SER A 5 9.76 20.46 -5.16
CA SER A 5 9.89 19.00 -5.22
C SER A 5 8.58 18.35 -4.82
N ILE A 6 8.02 17.55 -5.73
CA ILE A 6 6.84 16.73 -5.49
C ILE A 6 7.31 15.38 -4.99
N ALA A 7 6.98 15.04 -3.75
CA ALA A 7 7.24 13.71 -3.23
C ALA A 7 6.39 12.69 -4.00
N SER A 8 7.02 11.70 -4.64
CA SER A 8 6.30 10.57 -5.23
C SER A 8 5.82 9.62 -4.12
N SER A 9 4.94 10.08 -3.23
CA SER A 9 4.59 9.39 -1.97
C SER A 9 3.83 8.09 -2.17
N SER A 10 3.09 7.97 -3.28
CA SER A 10 2.08 6.95 -3.48
C SER A 10 2.28 6.09 -4.71
N TYR A 11 3.14 6.45 -5.66
CA TYR A 11 3.34 5.65 -6.87
C TYR A 11 4.79 5.81 -7.30
N ASN A 12 5.46 4.68 -7.57
CA ASN A 12 6.71 4.72 -8.32
C ASN A 12 6.40 4.63 -9.83
N LEU A 13 7.39 4.92 -10.67
CA LEU A 13 7.24 4.88 -12.12
C LEU A 13 6.67 3.54 -12.64
N ALA A 14 6.93 2.44 -11.94
CA ALA A 14 6.45 1.11 -12.32
C ALA A 14 4.96 0.85 -12.00
N ASN A 15 4.36 1.61 -11.08
CA ASN A 15 2.99 1.38 -10.60
C ASN A 15 2.14 2.66 -10.71
N LEU A 16 2.28 3.44 -11.78
CA LEU A 16 1.50 4.67 -11.96
C LEU A 16 0.01 4.39 -12.15
N ASN A 17 -0.82 5.22 -11.53
CA ASN A 17 -2.27 5.28 -11.74
C ASN A 17 -2.67 6.64 -12.34
N PRO A 18 -3.81 6.74 -13.03
CA PRO A 18 -4.32 8.00 -13.55
C PRO A 18 -4.73 8.92 -12.39
N TRP A 19 -3.83 9.82 -12.01
CA TRP A 19 -4.02 10.84 -10.99
C TRP A 19 -3.84 12.23 -11.59
N GLY A 20 -4.24 13.28 -10.86
CA GLY A 20 -4.06 14.67 -11.31
C GLY A 20 -2.61 15.16 -11.32
N SER A 21 -1.67 14.35 -10.86
CA SER A 21 -0.22 14.62 -10.85
C SER A 21 0.48 13.45 -11.54
N HIS A 22 1.45 13.75 -12.41
CA HIS A 22 2.17 12.74 -13.16
C HIS A 22 3.65 13.12 -13.37
N PRO A 23 4.62 12.23 -13.11
CA PRO A 23 6.05 12.57 -13.14
C PRO A 23 6.58 13.02 -14.51
N LEU A 24 5.90 12.66 -15.60
CA LEU A 24 6.24 13.15 -16.97
C LEU A 24 5.53 14.45 -17.36
N ILE A 25 4.47 14.84 -16.63
CA ILE A 25 3.66 16.04 -16.95
C ILE A 25 4.06 17.18 -16.02
N ASP A 26 4.16 16.94 -14.72
CA ASP A 26 4.35 18.00 -13.73
C ASP A 26 5.61 18.85 -13.97
N PRO A 27 6.78 18.28 -14.38
CA PRO A 27 7.95 19.08 -14.71
C PRO A 27 7.73 20.05 -15.88
N ARG A 28 6.75 19.79 -16.77
CA ARG A 28 6.41 20.66 -17.90
C ARG A 28 5.70 21.94 -17.48
N PHE A 29 5.24 22.04 -16.24
CA PHE A 29 4.70 23.29 -15.67
C PHE A 29 5.79 24.22 -15.09
N SER A 30 7.08 23.89 -15.30
CA SER A 30 8.20 24.77 -14.93
C SER A 30 8.25 26.06 -15.77
N SER A 31 8.87 27.10 -15.23
CA SER A 31 9.18 28.37 -15.90
C SER A 31 10.66 28.75 -15.73
N SER A 32 11.07 29.94 -16.19
CA SER A 32 12.44 30.44 -16.00
C SER A 32 12.85 30.52 -14.52
N ASP A 33 11.90 30.87 -13.64
CA ASP A 33 12.16 31.13 -12.23
C ASP A 33 11.60 30.05 -11.29
N LEU A 34 10.84 29.09 -11.83
CA LEU A 34 10.25 27.97 -11.08
C LEU A 34 10.59 26.63 -11.74
N HIS A 35 11.27 25.76 -11.02
CA HIS A 35 11.56 24.41 -11.45
C HIS A 35 10.74 23.38 -10.65
N ILE A 36 9.93 22.59 -11.34
CA ILE A 36 9.11 21.53 -10.74
C ILE A 36 9.75 20.18 -11.06
N ARG A 37 9.96 19.35 -10.04
CA ARG A 37 10.50 18.00 -10.19
C ARG A 37 9.80 17.01 -9.28
N HIS A 38 9.81 15.74 -9.67
CA HIS A 38 9.41 14.64 -8.79
C HIS A 38 10.65 14.08 -8.09
N GLU A 39 10.58 13.96 -6.77
CA GLU A 39 11.65 13.35 -5.98
C GLU A 39 11.40 11.86 -5.81
N ASP A 40 12.45 11.07 -5.99
CA ASP A 40 12.45 9.62 -5.75
C ASP A 40 11.35 8.84 -6.50
N ALA A 41 10.98 9.26 -7.70
CA ALA A 41 9.92 8.64 -8.50
C ALA A 41 10.20 7.17 -8.85
N ALA A 42 11.48 6.77 -8.90
CA ALA A 42 11.88 5.39 -9.17
C ALA A 42 11.83 4.48 -7.93
N LEU A 43 11.92 5.06 -6.72
CA LEU A 43 12.02 4.28 -5.48
C LEU A 43 10.69 3.65 -5.09
N SER A 44 10.75 2.39 -4.70
CA SER A 44 9.60 1.67 -4.13
C SER A 44 9.20 2.22 -2.76
N ARG A 45 8.06 1.77 -2.24
CA ARG A 45 7.58 2.22 -0.93
C ARG A 45 8.49 1.72 0.20
N LEU A 46 8.98 0.49 0.11
CA LEU A 46 9.97 -0.07 1.04
C LEU A 46 11.30 0.68 0.96
N ALA A 47 11.80 0.99 -0.24
CA ALA A 47 13.04 1.76 -0.39
C ALA A 47 12.94 3.16 0.25
N LYS A 48 11.81 3.85 0.08
CA LYS A 48 11.55 5.13 0.77
C LYS A 48 11.47 4.97 2.29
N THR A 49 10.86 3.87 2.75
CA THR A 49 10.80 3.54 4.18
C THR A 49 12.20 3.30 4.75
N GLN A 50 13.09 2.69 3.98
CA GLN A 50 14.50 2.50 4.35
C GLN A 50 15.27 3.83 4.44
N LEU A 51 15.00 4.79 3.55
CA LEU A 51 15.57 6.15 3.68
C LEU A 51 15.08 6.84 4.96
N VAL A 52 13.77 6.78 5.24
CA VAL A 52 13.19 7.35 6.45
C VAL A 52 13.73 6.67 7.72
N ALA A 53 14.01 5.37 7.65
CA ALA A 53 14.61 4.62 8.76
C ALA A 53 16.00 5.10 9.17
N GLN A 54 16.69 5.87 8.32
CA GLN A 54 18.01 6.45 8.61
C GLN A 54 17.91 7.85 9.22
N TRP A 55 16.69 8.36 9.45
CA TRP A 55 16.46 9.71 10.00
C TRP A 55 15.79 9.65 11.36
N ASP A 56 16.59 9.76 12.42
CA ASP A 56 16.14 9.71 13.82
C ASP A 56 14.98 10.68 14.12
N VAL A 57 15.07 11.91 13.62
CA VAL A 57 14.01 12.91 13.80
C VAL A 57 12.72 12.46 13.13
N ALA A 58 12.81 11.86 11.94
CA ALA A 58 11.65 11.34 11.24
C ALA A 58 11.01 10.18 12.02
N LEU A 59 11.80 9.23 12.54
CA LEU A 59 11.27 8.12 13.33
C LEU A 59 10.58 8.58 14.62
N LYS A 60 11.14 9.57 15.31
CA LYS A 60 10.57 10.14 16.55
C LYS A 60 9.20 10.79 16.36
N HIS A 61 8.93 11.30 15.15
CA HIS A 61 7.73 12.07 14.85
C HIS A 61 6.87 11.47 13.73
N LEU A 62 7.17 10.25 13.30
CA LEU A 62 6.53 9.64 12.14
C LEU A 62 5.03 9.49 12.35
N ARG A 63 4.25 9.99 11.39
CA ARG A 63 2.80 9.80 11.32
C ARG A 63 2.41 9.26 9.95
N VAL A 64 1.75 8.11 9.95
CA VAL A 64 1.21 7.46 8.74
C VAL A 64 -0.29 7.19 8.83
N CYS A 65 -0.84 7.24 10.04
CA CYS A 65 -2.25 6.99 10.27
C CYS A 65 -3.11 8.15 9.75
N ASN A 66 -4.30 7.81 9.25
CA ASN A 66 -5.34 8.77 8.87
C ASN A 66 -6.53 8.79 9.87
N GLU A 67 -6.51 7.96 10.90
CA GLU A 67 -7.63 7.83 11.86
C GLU A 67 -7.64 8.99 12.85
N LYS A 68 -8.61 9.91 12.71
CA LYS A 68 -8.69 11.13 13.52
C LYS A 68 -8.81 10.86 15.02
N SER A 69 -9.54 9.81 15.39
CA SER A 69 -9.76 9.44 16.80
C SER A 69 -8.47 9.12 17.54
N SER A 70 -7.48 8.52 16.87
CA SER A 70 -6.19 8.19 17.50
C SER A 70 -5.43 9.43 17.98
N TYR A 71 -5.59 10.58 17.33
CA TYR A 71 -4.87 11.81 17.67
C TYR A 71 -5.31 12.41 18.99
N LEU A 72 -6.58 12.21 19.38
CA LEU A 72 -7.14 12.74 20.62
C LEU A 72 -6.52 12.06 21.86
N GLU A 73 -5.96 10.87 21.68
CA GLU A 73 -5.33 10.07 22.74
C GLU A 73 -3.80 10.27 22.79
N GLY A 74 -3.27 11.28 22.09
CA GLY A 74 -1.82 11.50 21.93
C GLY A 74 -1.12 10.39 21.14
N ASN A 75 -1.87 9.50 20.47
CA ASN A 75 -1.34 8.42 19.66
C ASN A 75 -1.36 8.79 18.17
N TYR A 76 -0.21 9.17 17.61
CA TYR A 76 -0.13 9.56 16.21
C TYR A 76 -0.34 8.40 15.23
N ASN A 77 -0.17 7.14 15.66
CA ASN A 77 -0.42 5.97 14.84
C ASN A 77 -1.24 4.89 15.58
N CYS A 78 -2.44 4.58 15.07
CA CYS A 78 -3.34 3.64 15.73
C CYS A 78 -2.84 2.19 15.80
N GLY A 79 -1.83 1.81 15.01
CA GLY A 79 -1.22 0.48 15.02
C GLY A 79 -2.11 -0.66 14.50
N LYS A 80 -3.33 -0.36 14.03
CA LYS A 80 -4.35 -1.37 13.68
C LYS A 80 -5.04 -1.17 12.33
N CYS A 81 -4.93 0.00 11.72
CA CYS A 81 -5.46 0.23 10.36
C CYS A 81 -4.48 -0.27 9.30
N GLU A 82 -4.96 -0.51 8.08
CA GLU A 82 -4.14 -1.01 6.95
C GLU A 82 -2.85 -0.21 6.78
N LYS A 83 -2.92 1.12 6.75
CA LYS A 83 -1.74 2.00 6.57
C LYS A 83 -0.71 1.85 7.69
N CYS A 84 -1.18 1.75 8.93
CA CYS A 84 -0.31 1.52 10.08
C CYS A 84 0.36 0.15 9.96
N LEU A 85 -0.43 -0.90 9.73
CA LEU A 85 0.10 -2.27 9.65
C LEU A 85 1.08 -2.44 8.48
N ARG A 86 0.77 -1.94 7.29
CA ARG A 86 1.67 -1.98 6.14
C ARG A 86 3.01 -1.31 6.44
N THR A 87 2.96 -0.15 7.12
CA THR A 87 4.17 0.57 7.54
C THR A 87 4.94 -0.17 8.64
N MET A 88 4.26 -0.71 9.65
CA MET A 88 4.88 -1.49 10.72
C MET A 88 5.55 -2.75 10.17
N VAL A 89 4.89 -3.47 9.26
CA VAL A 89 5.46 -4.66 8.59
C VAL A 89 6.67 -4.27 7.74
N ALA A 90 6.67 -3.12 7.07
CA ALA A 90 7.84 -2.61 6.36
C ALA A 90 9.01 -2.32 7.31
N PHE A 91 8.80 -1.60 8.42
CA PHE A 91 9.87 -1.37 9.40
C PHE A 91 10.35 -2.65 10.08
N MET A 92 9.45 -3.61 10.31
CA MET A 92 9.81 -4.92 10.83
C MET A 92 10.69 -5.69 9.85
N ALA A 93 10.31 -5.69 8.57
CA ALA A 93 11.08 -6.29 7.48
C ALA A 93 12.47 -5.65 7.32
N LEU A 94 12.61 -4.38 7.69
CA LEU A 94 13.88 -3.65 7.72
C LEU A 94 14.64 -3.79 9.05
N GLY A 95 14.08 -4.46 10.06
CA GLY A 95 14.69 -4.64 11.38
C GLY A 95 14.73 -3.39 12.27
N VAL A 96 13.90 -2.37 11.99
CA VAL A 96 13.95 -1.07 12.69
C VAL A 96 12.66 -0.71 13.43
N LEU A 97 11.64 -1.56 13.46
CA LEU A 97 10.35 -1.26 14.10
C LEU A 97 10.48 -0.87 15.58
N GLU A 98 11.40 -1.50 16.31
CA GLU A 98 11.70 -1.17 17.71
C GLU A 98 12.10 0.31 17.88
N GLN A 99 12.77 0.89 16.89
CA GLN A 99 13.30 2.25 16.90
C GLN A 99 12.24 3.32 16.59
N VAL A 100 11.00 2.93 16.27
CA VAL A 100 9.93 3.87 15.87
C VAL A 100 8.97 4.13 17.04
N PRO A 101 9.23 5.11 17.93
CA PRO A 101 8.46 5.29 19.17
C PRO A 101 6.99 5.66 18.95
N THR A 102 6.64 6.16 17.77
CA THR A 102 5.25 6.52 17.43
C THR A 102 4.35 5.31 17.17
N PHE A 103 4.90 4.10 17.10
CA PHE A 103 4.16 2.84 17.18
C PHE A 103 4.32 2.22 18.57
N LYS A 104 3.22 2.17 19.34
CA LYS A 104 3.17 1.55 20.67
C LYS A 104 3.43 0.04 20.60
N GLU A 105 2.77 -0.63 19.67
CA GLU A 105 2.97 -2.05 19.41
C GLU A 105 4.21 -2.27 18.52
N LYS A 106 5.01 -3.27 18.87
CA LYS A 106 6.25 -3.61 18.14
C LYS A 106 6.16 -4.94 17.40
N ASN A 107 4.95 -5.49 17.31
CA ASN A 107 4.69 -6.70 16.57
C ASN A 107 3.37 -6.59 15.79
N VAL A 108 3.30 -7.32 14.70
CA VAL A 108 2.10 -7.47 13.86
C VAL A 108 1.79 -8.97 13.82
N SER A 109 0.59 -9.36 14.20
CA SER A 109 0.15 -10.76 14.05
C SER A 109 -0.42 -11.00 12.65
N LYS A 110 -0.27 -12.23 12.15
CA LYS A 110 -0.92 -12.72 10.93
C LYS A 110 -2.42 -12.39 10.90
N ASP A 111 -3.13 -12.63 12.00
CA ASP A 111 -4.60 -12.47 12.04
C ASP A 111 -5.02 -11.00 12.01
N LEU A 112 -4.26 -10.13 12.69
CA LEU A 112 -4.48 -8.68 12.61
C LEU A 112 -4.27 -8.17 11.18
N LEU A 113 -3.18 -8.62 10.54
CA LEU A 113 -2.89 -8.24 9.15
C LEU A 113 -3.97 -8.73 8.19
N LEU A 114 -4.38 -10.01 8.29
CA LEU A 114 -5.43 -10.58 7.46
C LEU A 114 -6.78 -9.87 7.59
N LYS A 115 -7.10 -9.39 8.80
CA LYS A 115 -8.34 -8.70 9.13
C LYS A 115 -8.37 -7.26 8.60
N ALA A 116 -7.28 -6.52 8.73
CA ALA A 116 -7.25 -5.09 8.44
C ALA A 116 -6.74 -4.77 7.02
N ALA A 117 -5.91 -5.62 6.43
CA ALA A 117 -5.34 -5.35 5.11
C ALA A 117 -6.33 -5.64 3.97
N TYR A 118 -6.43 -4.67 3.07
CA TYR A 118 -7.19 -4.73 1.83
C TYR A 118 -6.35 -4.11 0.71
N ILE A 119 -6.40 -4.70 -0.48
CA ILE A 119 -5.76 -4.19 -1.70
C ILE A 119 -6.87 -3.78 -2.65
N GLY A 120 -6.90 -2.50 -3.02
CA GLY A 120 -7.82 -1.92 -4.00
C GLY A 120 -7.19 -1.67 -5.37
N ASP A 121 -5.86 -1.56 -5.44
CA ASP A 121 -5.14 -1.27 -6.68
C ASP A 121 -3.76 -1.95 -6.78
N SER A 122 -3.12 -1.82 -7.93
CA SER A 122 -1.80 -2.40 -8.23
C SER A 122 -0.68 -1.83 -7.37
N TYR A 123 -0.80 -0.59 -6.89
CA TYR A 123 0.19 0.02 -6.01
C TYR A 123 0.16 -0.60 -4.62
N GLU A 124 -1.03 -0.80 -4.08
CA GLU A 124 -1.19 -1.48 -2.80
C GLU A 124 -0.67 -2.92 -2.89
N GLU A 125 -0.90 -3.63 -4.02
CA GLU A 125 -0.26 -4.93 -4.25
C GLU A 125 1.27 -4.83 -4.25
N ALA A 126 1.83 -3.86 -4.98
CA ALA A 126 3.27 -3.67 -5.05
C ALA A 126 3.90 -3.42 -3.67
N CYS A 127 3.25 -2.62 -2.83
CA CYS A 127 3.68 -2.37 -1.45
C CYS A 127 3.69 -3.63 -0.58
N TYR A 128 2.78 -4.58 -0.81
CA TYR A 128 2.77 -5.85 -0.09
C TYR A 128 3.77 -6.85 -0.67
N ARG A 129 3.90 -6.89 -2.00
CA ARG A 129 4.78 -7.83 -2.71
C ARG A 129 6.26 -7.61 -2.36
N GLU A 130 6.70 -6.35 -2.24
CA GLU A 130 8.08 -6.03 -1.86
C GLU A 130 8.47 -6.51 -0.45
N LEU A 131 7.50 -6.78 0.42
CA LEU A 131 7.73 -7.25 1.79
C LEU A 131 7.99 -8.76 1.87
N LEU A 132 7.62 -9.53 0.85
CA LEU A 132 7.67 -11.00 0.89
C LEU A 132 9.07 -11.55 1.13
N ALA A 133 10.07 -11.07 0.38
CA ALA A 133 11.44 -11.57 0.47
C ALA A 133 12.12 -11.14 1.79
N PRO A 134 12.09 -9.85 2.20
CA PRO A 134 12.66 -9.44 3.48
C PRO A 134 12.02 -10.11 4.70
N LEU A 135 10.69 -10.30 4.71
CA LEU A 135 10.01 -11.02 5.80
C LEU A 135 10.43 -12.49 5.88
N ALA A 136 10.64 -13.14 4.73
CA ALA A 136 11.14 -14.51 4.69
C ALA A 136 12.57 -14.62 5.23
N GLN A 137 13.42 -13.62 4.98
CA GLN A 137 14.80 -13.55 5.49
C GLN A 137 14.84 -13.46 7.02
N ILE A 138 13.88 -12.76 7.64
CA ILE A 138 13.76 -12.68 9.11
C ILE A 138 12.82 -13.75 9.70
N HIS A 139 12.52 -14.82 8.94
CA HIS A 139 11.68 -15.94 9.36
C HIS A 139 10.25 -15.59 9.80
N ARG A 140 9.70 -14.45 9.36
CA ARG A 140 8.30 -14.06 9.56
C ARG A 140 7.35 -14.72 8.54
N TYR A 141 7.41 -16.04 8.46
CA TYR A 141 6.63 -16.84 7.51
C TYR A 141 5.12 -16.73 7.73
N ASP A 142 4.68 -16.43 8.94
CA ASP A 142 3.29 -16.13 9.27
C ASP A 142 2.77 -14.91 8.50
N LEU A 143 3.58 -13.84 8.40
CA LEU A 143 3.24 -12.64 7.64
C LEU A 143 3.39 -12.87 6.14
N VAL A 144 4.40 -13.62 5.69
CA VAL A 144 4.53 -14.04 4.28
C VAL A 144 3.27 -14.77 3.82
N TYR A 145 2.76 -15.70 4.63
CA TYR A 145 1.51 -16.41 4.36
C TYR A 145 0.32 -15.45 4.30
N ALA A 146 0.19 -14.55 5.29
CA ALA A 146 -0.89 -13.56 5.30
C ALA A 146 -0.90 -12.69 4.04
N ILE A 147 0.27 -12.18 3.65
CA ILE A 147 0.44 -11.32 2.47
C ILE A 147 0.06 -12.07 1.19
N LYS A 148 0.56 -13.30 1.00
CA LYS A 148 0.17 -14.14 -0.16
C LYS A 148 -1.34 -14.32 -0.22
N LYS A 149 -2.00 -14.54 0.92
CA LYS A 149 -3.46 -14.66 1.00
C LYS A 149 -4.19 -13.34 0.68
N ILE A 150 -3.66 -12.20 1.12
CA ILE A 150 -4.20 -10.87 0.79
C ILE A 150 -4.12 -10.62 -0.72
N ILE A 151 -2.96 -10.88 -1.34
CA ILE A 151 -2.73 -10.73 -2.78
C ILE A 151 -3.65 -11.67 -3.58
N ASN A 152 -3.76 -12.94 -3.19
CA ASN A 152 -4.66 -13.88 -3.88
C ASN A 152 -6.13 -13.44 -3.82
N ARG A 153 -6.59 -12.92 -2.67
CA ARG A 153 -7.95 -12.37 -2.55
C ARG A 153 -8.20 -11.23 -3.53
N TYR A 154 -7.22 -10.36 -3.74
CA TYR A 154 -7.29 -9.27 -4.70
C TYR A 154 -7.42 -9.79 -6.15
N HIS A 155 -6.55 -10.70 -6.56
CA HIS A 155 -6.60 -11.30 -7.90
C HIS A 155 -7.89 -12.08 -8.17
N GLU A 156 -8.42 -12.82 -7.18
CA GLU A 156 -9.72 -13.48 -7.31
C GLU A 156 -10.89 -12.49 -7.47
N GLN A 157 -10.84 -11.36 -6.75
CA GLN A 157 -11.86 -10.33 -6.85
C GLN A 157 -11.82 -9.64 -8.22
N ASP A 158 -10.62 -9.31 -8.71
CA ASP A 158 -10.48 -8.71 -10.04
C ASP A 158 -10.91 -9.68 -11.14
N PHE A 159 -10.55 -10.96 -11.06
CA PHE A 159 -11.03 -11.98 -11.99
C PHE A 159 -12.57 -12.09 -11.99
N LYS A 160 -13.20 -12.13 -10.80
CA LYS A 160 -14.67 -12.10 -10.69
C LYS A 160 -15.26 -10.82 -11.28
N GLY A 161 -14.58 -9.69 -11.10
CA GLY A 161 -14.92 -8.41 -11.72
C GLY A 161 -14.85 -8.48 -13.25
N LEU A 162 -13.78 -9.04 -13.78
CA LEU A 162 -13.55 -9.23 -15.22
C LEU A 162 -14.62 -10.12 -15.84
N VAL A 163 -14.91 -11.28 -15.23
CA VAL A 163 -15.98 -12.18 -15.70
C VAL A 163 -17.32 -11.46 -15.74
N LYS A 164 -17.66 -10.67 -14.71
CA LYS A 164 -18.90 -9.88 -14.68
C LYS A 164 -18.93 -8.81 -15.77
N ARG A 165 -17.79 -8.14 -16.04
CA ARG A 165 -17.67 -7.14 -17.12
C ARG A 165 -17.89 -7.79 -18.49
N VAL A 166 -17.20 -8.90 -18.76
CA VAL A 166 -17.34 -9.68 -20.00
C VAL A 166 -18.77 -10.19 -20.19
N ASP A 167 -19.38 -10.78 -19.15
CA ASP A 167 -20.77 -11.25 -19.20
C ASP A 167 -21.75 -10.11 -19.51
N ARG A 168 -21.56 -8.94 -18.90
CA ARG A 168 -22.40 -7.77 -19.19
C ARG A 168 -22.22 -7.26 -20.62
N THR A 169 -20.98 -7.20 -21.11
CA THR A 169 -20.66 -6.63 -22.43
C THR A 169 -21.04 -7.57 -23.58
N PHE A 170 -20.77 -8.87 -23.45
CA PHE A 170 -20.89 -9.82 -24.56
C PHE A 170 -22.07 -10.79 -24.44
N PHE A 171 -22.57 -11.03 -23.22
CA PHE A 171 -23.58 -12.06 -22.97
C PHE A 171 -24.84 -11.52 -22.25
N GLY A 172 -24.97 -10.19 -22.13
CA GLY A 172 -26.12 -9.52 -21.50
C GLY A 172 -26.34 -9.87 -20.03
N GLY A 173 -25.33 -10.36 -19.31
CA GLY A 173 -25.45 -10.78 -17.91
C GLY A 173 -26.03 -12.18 -17.69
N ASN A 174 -26.18 -12.98 -18.74
CA ASN A 174 -26.86 -14.28 -18.68
C ASN A 174 -25.99 -15.40 -18.10
N LEU A 175 -24.66 -15.33 -18.19
CA LEU A 175 -23.77 -16.39 -17.70
C LEU A 175 -23.69 -16.41 -16.17
N VAL A 176 -23.56 -15.24 -15.54
CA VAL A 176 -23.51 -15.12 -14.07
C VAL A 176 -24.89 -15.44 -13.46
N ASN A 177 -25.98 -15.07 -14.12
CA ASN A 177 -27.35 -15.36 -13.66
C ASN A 177 -27.73 -16.84 -13.80
N ARG A 178 -27.30 -17.54 -14.86
CA ARG A 178 -27.49 -19.00 -15.00
C ARG A 178 -26.77 -19.78 -13.90
N LYS A 179 -25.56 -19.38 -13.52
CA LYS A 179 -24.81 -20.02 -12.42
C LYS A 179 -25.54 -19.90 -11.07
N LYS A 180 -26.19 -18.76 -10.80
CA LYS A 180 -27.04 -18.57 -9.60
C LYS A 180 -28.29 -19.44 -9.62
N LYS A 181 -28.97 -19.57 -10.78
CA LYS A 181 -30.15 -20.45 -10.92
C LYS A 181 -29.81 -21.92 -10.70
N ILE A 182 -28.68 -22.40 -11.24
CA ILE A 182 -28.24 -23.80 -11.08
C ILE A 182 -27.79 -24.10 -9.64
N ALA A 183 -27.20 -23.12 -8.95
CA ALA A 183 -26.80 -23.26 -7.54
C ALA A 183 -27.99 -23.19 -6.56
N ALA A 184 -29.10 -22.55 -6.93
CA ALA A 184 -30.33 -22.46 -6.14
C ALA A 184 -31.32 -23.61 -6.38
N SER A 185 -31.03 -24.47 -7.36
CA SER A 185 -31.81 -25.67 -7.69
C SER A 185 -31.17 -26.97 -7.16
N ARG A 186 -30.26 -26.86 -6.19
CA ARG A 186 -29.69 -27.95 -5.38
C ARG A 186 -29.95 -27.64 -3.91
#